data_AF-A0A8C6JQ42-F1
#
_entry.id   AF-A0A8C6JQ42-F1
#
_cell.length_a   1.000
_cell.length_b   1.000
_cell.length_c   1.000
_cell.angle_alpha   90.00
_cell.angle_beta   90.00
_cell.angle_gamma   90.00
#
_symmetry.space_group_name_H-M   'P 1'
#
loop_
_entity.id
_entity.type
_entity.pdbx_description
1 polymer ?
#
loop_
_entity_poly.entity_id
_entity_poly.type
_entity_poly.pdbx_seq_one_letter_code
_entity_poly.pdbx_strand_id
1 'polypeptide(L)'
;MLRAVAAQPLRRAASLVQRFQSTLVIAEHNNETLTPITLNTITAAKRLGGEVSCLVAGTSCDKVAQEVSKVQGVAKVLVAQHDAYKGFLAEELTPLVVETHKKYNYTHICAGASAFGKNLIPRVAGKLDVAPVSDIIEIKSPDTFVRTMYAGNILCTLQCDEAIKIFTVRGTSFEAAPASGGSASLEKLTPPPPVGLSEWIDQELTKSDRPELTSAKVVVSGGRGLKSGENFKLLYDLADQLHAAVGASRAAVDAGFVPNDLQVGQTGKIVAPELYIAVGISGAIQHLAGMKDSKTIVAINKDPEAPIFQVADFGLVADLFQAVPEMTELLKKKHCGSMLAQDCWKVRCAPEDIIGCSWPRAGGMASPSHTIRAVAGTLPSCGSGGPSAPNLSSISGAACGQSMSGFSWNTLRFSWFLQL
;
A
#
# COMPACT_ATOMS: atom_id res chain seq x y z
N MET A 1 -53.13 -16.55 -37.91
CA MET A 1 -51.69 -16.90 -38.00
C MET A 1 -50.88 -15.73 -37.46
N LEU A 2 -50.39 -15.81 -36.23
CA LEU A 2 -49.34 -14.91 -35.72
C LEU A 2 -48.53 -15.74 -34.70
N ARG A 3 -47.34 -16.19 -35.12
CA ARG A 3 -46.38 -16.86 -34.25
C ARG A 3 -45.51 -15.78 -33.60
N ALA A 4 -45.47 -15.79 -32.27
CA ALA A 4 -44.52 -15.00 -31.49
C ALA A 4 -43.09 -15.48 -31.81
N VAL A 5 -42.23 -14.55 -32.23
CA VAL A 5 -40.79 -14.79 -32.36
C VAL A 5 -40.18 -14.61 -30.98
N ALA A 6 -39.62 -15.69 -30.43
CA ALA A 6 -38.92 -15.66 -29.16
C ALA A 6 -37.67 -14.77 -29.26
N ALA A 7 -37.59 -13.73 -28.44
CA ALA A 7 -36.38 -12.94 -28.25
C ALA A 7 -35.29 -13.82 -27.63
N GLN A 8 -34.26 -14.15 -28.41
CA GLN A 8 -33.03 -14.72 -27.86
C GLN A 8 -32.27 -13.62 -27.10
N PRO A 9 -31.79 -13.88 -25.87
CA PRO A 9 -31.26 -12.83 -25.01
C PRO A 9 -29.84 -12.42 -25.43
N LEU A 10 -29.53 -11.14 -25.19
CA LEU A 10 -28.30 -10.35 -25.36
C LEU A 10 -26.93 -11.00 -24.99
N ARG A 11 -26.88 -12.26 -24.54
CA ARG A 11 -25.64 -12.94 -24.13
C ARG A 11 -24.65 -13.20 -25.27
N ARG A 12 -25.12 -13.42 -26.51
CA ARG A 12 -24.22 -13.64 -27.67
C ARG A 12 -23.47 -12.38 -28.10
N ALA A 13 -24.09 -11.20 -28.03
CA ALA A 13 -23.46 -9.93 -28.38
C ALA A 13 -22.32 -9.57 -27.41
N ALA A 14 -22.54 -9.73 -26.10
CA ALA A 14 -21.49 -9.53 -25.10
C ALA A 14 -20.27 -10.45 -25.34
N SER A 15 -20.50 -11.72 -25.70
CA SER A 15 -19.41 -12.67 -25.99
C SER A 15 -18.64 -12.38 -27.29
N LEU A 16 -19.29 -11.74 -28.27
CA LEU A 16 -18.66 -11.32 -29.53
C LEU A 16 -17.88 -10.01 -29.36
N VAL A 17 -18.39 -9.04 -28.59
CA VAL A 17 -17.68 -7.79 -28.27
C VAL A 17 -16.43 -8.07 -27.43
N GLN A 18 -16.46 -9.08 -26.56
CA GLN A 18 -15.31 -9.52 -25.78
C GLN A 18 -14.17 -10.11 -26.65
N ARG A 19 -14.46 -10.55 -27.88
CA ARG A 19 -13.46 -11.03 -28.85
C ARG A 19 -12.69 -9.91 -29.58
N PHE A 20 -13.13 -8.66 -29.47
CA PHE A 20 -12.49 -7.52 -30.13
C PHE A 20 -11.78 -6.57 -29.16
N GLN A 21 -11.81 -6.84 -27.85
CA GLN A 21 -11.09 -6.02 -26.89
C GLN A 21 -9.60 -6.34 -26.96
N SER A 22 -8.80 -5.30 -27.07
CA SER A 22 -7.34 -5.36 -27.01
C SER A 22 -6.82 -4.14 -26.27
N THR A 23 -5.92 -4.38 -25.32
CA THR A 23 -5.39 -3.35 -24.44
C THR A 23 -3.88 -3.21 -24.63
N LEU A 24 -3.41 -1.98 -24.82
CA LEU A 24 -2.01 -1.62 -24.77
C LEU A 24 -1.66 -1.04 -23.40
N VAL A 25 -0.87 -1.77 -22.62
CA VAL A 25 -0.30 -1.28 -21.36
C VAL A 25 1.08 -0.68 -21.66
N ILE A 26 1.32 0.56 -21.24
CA ILE A 26 2.65 1.17 -21.31
C ILE A 26 3.42 0.79 -20.05
N ALA A 27 4.51 0.05 -20.21
CA ALA A 27 5.33 -0.40 -19.10
C ALA A 27 6.21 0.75 -18.59
N GLU A 28 6.13 1.01 -17.28
CA GLU A 28 7.04 1.92 -16.59
C GLU A 28 8.21 1.11 -16.01
N HIS A 29 9.44 1.60 -16.22
CA HIS A 29 10.67 0.94 -15.80
C HIS A 29 11.87 1.89 -15.80
N ASN A 30 12.99 1.45 -15.26
CA ASN A 30 14.27 2.20 -15.28
C ASN A 30 15.31 1.63 -16.27
N ASN A 31 14.87 0.81 -17.23
CA ASN A 31 15.66 -0.02 -18.18
C ASN A 31 16.24 -1.30 -17.58
N GLU A 32 16.32 -1.41 -16.26
CA GLU A 32 16.85 -2.60 -15.59
C GLU A 32 15.76 -3.43 -14.94
N THR A 33 14.82 -2.76 -14.28
CA THR A 33 13.76 -3.37 -13.47
C THR A 33 12.42 -2.76 -13.83
N LEU A 34 11.38 -3.60 -13.90
CA LEU A 34 10.01 -3.17 -14.08
C LEU A 34 9.48 -2.44 -12.83
N THR A 35 8.82 -1.30 -13.01
CA THR A 35 8.17 -0.61 -11.89
C THR A 35 6.92 -1.39 -11.47
N PRO A 36 6.70 -1.66 -10.16
CA PRO A 36 5.59 -2.48 -9.68
C PRO A 36 4.20 -2.06 -10.17
N ILE A 37 3.96 -0.75 -10.33
CA ILE A 37 2.69 -0.19 -10.80
C ILE A 37 2.26 -0.75 -12.17
N THR A 38 3.22 -1.17 -13.00
CA THR A 38 2.93 -1.82 -14.28
C THR A 38 2.18 -3.14 -14.08
N LEU A 39 2.52 -3.92 -13.04
CA LEU A 39 1.84 -5.17 -12.71
C LEU A 39 0.39 -4.93 -12.27
N ASN A 40 0.14 -3.89 -11.48
CA ASN A 40 -1.24 -3.49 -11.10
C ASN A 40 -2.04 -3.06 -12.34
N THR A 41 -1.39 -2.35 -13.27
CA THR A 41 -1.99 -1.88 -14.52
C THR A 41 -2.33 -3.06 -15.44
N ILE A 42 -1.49 -4.10 -15.52
CA ILE A 42 -1.77 -5.33 -16.26
C ILE A 42 -2.98 -6.06 -15.67
N THR A 43 -3.09 -6.15 -14.34
CA THR A 43 -4.28 -6.71 -13.69
C THR A 43 -5.54 -5.93 -14.05
N ALA A 44 -5.49 -4.59 -14.04
CA ALA A 44 -6.60 -3.76 -14.47
C ALA A 44 -6.97 -4.00 -15.94
N ALA A 45 -5.98 -4.05 -16.84
CA ALA A 45 -6.18 -4.33 -18.26
C ALA A 45 -6.88 -5.69 -18.49
N LYS A 46 -6.49 -6.73 -17.75
CA LYS A 46 -7.15 -8.05 -17.82
C LYS A 46 -8.64 -8.02 -17.45
N ARG A 47 -9.07 -7.08 -16.59
CA ARG A 47 -10.49 -6.95 -16.23
C ARG A 47 -11.36 -6.43 -17.37
N LEU A 48 -10.78 -5.75 -18.36
CA LEU A 48 -11.47 -5.33 -19.58
C LEU A 48 -11.81 -6.52 -20.50
N GLY A 49 -11.08 -7.64 -20.33
CA GLY A 49 -11.13 -8.79 -21.21
C GLY A 49 -10.30 -8.59 -22.48
N GLY A 50 -10.23 -9.65 -23.30
CA GLY A 50 -9.45 -9.64 -24.54
C GLY A 50 -7.93 -9.79 -24.32
N GLU A 51 -7.15 -9.45 -25.34
CA GLU A 51 -5.69 -9.58 -25.30
C GLU A 51 -5.02 -8.34 -24.70
N VAL A 52 -4.02 -8.57 -23.85
CA VAL A 52 -3.18 -7.51 -23.28
C VAL A 52 -1.79 -7.54 -23.91
N SER A 53 -1.43 -6.44 -24.55
CA SER A 53 -0.07 -6.18 -25.02
C SER A 53 0.62 -5.19 -24.09
N CYS A 54 1.91 -5.38 -23.84
CA CYS A 54 2.73 -4.42 -23.10
C CYS A 54 3.76 -3.77 -24.01
N LEU A 55 3.82 -2.44 -24.03
CA LEU A 55 4.89 -1.68 -24.69
C LEU A 55 6.01 -1.40 -23.70
N VAL A 56 7.22 -1.85 -24.03
CA VAL A 56 8.46 -1.62 -23.28
C VAL A 56 9.37 -0.76 -24.17
N ALA A 57 9.57 0.50 -23.79
CA ALA A 57 10.31 1.48 -24.58
C ALA A 57 11.44 2.08 -23.74
N GLY A 58 12.68 2.04 -24.24
CA GLY A 58 13.84 2.51 -23.49
C GLY A 58 15.14 2.47 -24.28
N THR A 59 16.26 2.76 -23.64
CA THR A 59 17.58 2.74 -24.29
C THR A 59 18.21 1.35 -24.28
N SER A 60 17.94 0.55 -23.25
CA SER A 60 18.49 -0.81 -23.08
C SER A 60 17.53 -1.68 -22.25
N CYS A 61 16.30 -1.84 -22.74
CA CYS A 61 15.19 -2.43 -21.98
C CYS A 61 14.95 -3.93 -22.21
N ASP A 62 15.89 -4.67 -22.82
CA ASP A 62 15.72 -6.12 -23.07
C ASP A 62 15.45 -6.92 -21.79
N LYS A 63 16.15 -6.59 -20.69
CA LYS A 63 15.94 -7.24 -19.38
C LYS A 63 14.50 -7.07 -18.92
N VAL A 64 13.98 -5.85 -19.01
CA VAL A 64 12.59 -5.53 -18.64
C VAL A 64 11.62 -6.23 -19.59
N ALA A 65 11.89 -6.27 -20.89
CA ALA A 65 11.05 -6.98 -21.83
C ALA A 65 10.94 -8.50 -21.51
N GLN A 66 12.05 -9.11 -21.07
CA GLN A 66 12.08 -10.49 -20.60
C GLN A 66 11.38 -10.69 -19.24
N GLU A 67 11.38 -9.67 -18.39
CA GLU A 67 10.61 -9.69 -17.15
C GLU A 67 9.10 -9.64 -17.46
N VAL A 68 8.69 -8.69 -18.28
CA VAL A 68 7.28 -8.50 -18.70
C VAL A 68 6.76 -9.72 -19.46
N SER A 69 7.60 -10.42 -20.25
CA SER A 69 7.16 -11.60 -20.99
C SER A 69 6.74 -12.77 -20.10
N LYS A 70 7.23 -12.80 -18.85
CA LYS A 70 6.90 -13.81 -17.83
C LYS A 70 5.68 -13.42 -16.99
N VAL A 71 5.16 -12.20 -17.13
CA VAL A 71 3.99 -11.73 -16.37
C VAL A 71 2.73 -12.42 -16.84
N GLN A 72 1.96 -12.96 -15.91
CA GLN A 72 0.76 -13.72 -16.24
C GLN A 72 -0.37 -12.86 -16.81
N GLY A 73 -0.76 -13.16 -18.05
CA GLY A 73 -1.87 -12.50 -18.75
C GLY A 73 -1.44 -11.39 -19.71
N VAL A 74 -0.14 -11.21 -19.90
CA VAL A 74 0.39 -10.51 -21.08
C VAL A 74 0.45 -11.51 -22.24
N ALA A 75 -0.13 -11.16 -23.38
CA ALA A 75 -0.09 -11.98 -24.59
C ALA A 75 1.13 -11.63 -25.45
N LYS A 76 1.47 -10.34 -25.53
CA LYS A 76 2.55 -9.83 -26.38
C LYS A 76 3.31 -8.71 -25.69
N VAL A 77 4.64 -8.72 -25.84
CA VAL A 77 5.52 -7.63 -25.42
C VAL A 77 6.10 -6.97 -26.66
N LEU A 78 5.75 -5.70 -26.86
CA LEU A 78 6.26 -4.84 -27.90
C LEU A 78 7.48 -4.11 -27.37
N VAL A 79 8.63 -4.25 -28.04
CA VAL A 79 9.91 -3.72 -27.56
C VAL A 79 10.40 -2.66 -28.52
N ALA A 80 10.59 -1.43 -28.04
CA ALA A 80 11.18 -0.34 -28.80
C ALA A 80 12.45 0.15 -28.10
N GLN A 81 13.59 0.01 -28.76
CA GLN A 81 14.88 0.44 -28.22
C GLN A 81 15.47 1.58 -29.04
N HIS A 82 15.74 2.70 -28.39
CA HIS A 82 16.36 3.87 -29.01
C HIS A 82 16.94 4.82 -27.97
N ASP A 83 18.03 5.50 -28.31
CA ASP A 83 18.66 6.51 -27.44
C ASP A 83 17.75 7.71 -27.13
N ALA A 84 16.83 8.02 -28.03
CA ALA A 84 15.82 9.07 -27.84
C ALA A 84 14.89 8.81 -26.63
N TYR A 85 14.80 7.57 -26.15
CA TYR A 85 14.00 7.25 -24.96
C TYR A 85 14.74 7.46 -23.64
N LYS A 86 15.96 8.04 -23.67
CA LYS A 86 16.68 8.45 -22.47
C LYS A 86 15.82 9.44 -21.66
N GLY A 87 15.67 9.18 -20.36
CA GLY A 87 14.84 10.01 -19.49
C GLY A 87 13.33 9.85 -19.66
N PHE A 88 12.88 8.96 -20.56
CA PHE A 88 11.45 8.65 -20.76
C PHE A 88 10.57 9.88 -21.06
N LEU A 89 11.10 10.82 -21.85
CA LEU A 89 10.39 12.05 -22.20
C LEU A 89 9.10 11.73 -22.96
N ALA A 90 7.98 12.33 -22.53
CA ALA A 90 6.68 12.08 -23.14
C ALA A 90 6.61 12.56 -24.60
N GLU A 91 7.36 13.62 -24.95
CA GLU A 91 7.58 14.11 -26.30
C GLU A 91 8.02 12.98 -27.24
N GLU A 92 8.99 12.17 -26.80
CA GLU A 92 9.63 11.12 -27.58
C GLU A 92 8.81 9.81 -27.56
N LEU A 93 8.18 9.49 -26.42
CA LEU A 93 7.36 8.29 -26.29
C LEU A 93 5.99 8.40 -26.97
N THR A 94 5.41 9.59 -27.05
CA THR A 94 4.05 9.77 -27.60
C THR A 94 3.92 9.29 -29.06
N PRO A 95 4.82 9.67 -30.00
CA PRO A 95 4.77 9.17 -31.37
C PRO A 95 4.80 7.65 -31.45
N LEU A 96 5.66 6.99 -30.65
CA LEU A 96 5.74 5.53 -30.60
C LEU A 96 4.40 4.91 -30.20
N VAL A 97 3.75 5.43 -29.15
CA VAL A 97 2.46 4.92 -28.68
C VAL A 97 1.38 5.11 -29.74
N VAL A 98 1.34 6.27 -30.39
CA VAL A 98 0.37 6.58 -31.45
C VAL A 98 0.56 5.69 -32.67
N GLU A 99 1.80 5.48 -33.13
CA GLU A 99 2.10 4.58 -34.25
C GLU A 99 1.80 3.12 -33.92
N THR A 100 2.12 2.69 -32.69
CA THR A 100 1.78 1.37 -32.18
C THR A 100 0.26 1.17 -32.20
N HIS A 101 -0.50 2.16 -31.71
CA HIS A 101 -1.96 2.11 -31.79
C HIS A 101 -2.46 2.03 -33.24
N LYS A 102 -1.94 2.86 -34.16
CA LYS A 102 -2.31 2.82 -35.59
C LYS A 102 -2.03 1.46 -36.24
N LYS A 103 -0.94 0.79 -35.84
CA LYS A 103 -0.53 -0.51 -36.39
C LYS A 103 -1.44 -1.67 -35.94
N TYR A 104 -1.85 -1.68 -34.66
CA TYR A 104 -2.58 -2.81 -34.06
C TYR A 104 -4.05 -2.52 -33.73
N ASN A 105 -4.50 -1.26 -33.86
CA ASN A 105 -5.86 -0.81 -33.61
C ASN A 105 -6.40 -1.18 -32.21
N TYR A 106 -5.64 -0.81 -31.16
CA TYR A 106 -6.04 -1.10 -29.78
C TYR A 106 -7.32 -0.38 -29.37
N THR A 107 -8.24 -1.10 -28.72
CA THR A 107 -9.46 -0.51 -28.13
C THR A 107 -9.20 0.29 -26.85
N HIS A 108 -8.14 -0.08 -26.12
CA HIS A 108 -7.78 0.50 -24.83
C HIS A 108 -6.27 0.78 -24.78
N ILE A 109 -5.88 1.90 -24.17
CA ILE A 109 -4.49 2.24 -23.89
C ILE A 109 -4.39 2.72 -22.44
N CYS A 110 -3.47 2.16 -21.66
CA CYS A 110 -3.34 2.56 -20.26
C CYS A 110 -1.91 2.50 -19.72
N ALA A 111 -1.70 3.23 -18.62
CA ALA A 111 -0.48 3.21 -17.83
C ALA A 111 -0.82 3.37 -16.34
N GLY A 112 0.15 3.13 -15.46
CA GLY A 112 0.02 3.44 -14.05
C GLY A 112 -0.17 4.94 -13.81
N ALA A 113 -0.95 5.33 -12.79
CA ALA A 113 -1.17 6.72 -12.40
C ALA A 113 0.02 7.33 -11.60
N SER A 114 1.25 7.00 -12.00
CA SER A 114 2.51 7.56 -11.52
C SER A 114 2.80 8.92 -12.15
N ALA A 115 3.92 9.55 -11.80
CA ALA A 115 4.39 10.76 -12.49
C ALA A 115 4.60 10.50 -13.99
N PHE A 116 5.17 9.34 -14.34
CA PHE A 116 5.37 8.92 -15.73
C PHE A 116 4.03 8.81 -16.49
N GLY A 117 3.09 8.01 -16.00
CA GLY A 117 1.83 7.80 -16.72
C GLY A 117 0.94 9.05 -16.74
N LYS A 118 0.92 9.85 -15.67
CA LYS A 118 0.19 11.14 -15.62
C LYS A 118 0.79 12.19 -16.56
N ASN A 119 2.06 12.07 -16.91
CA ASN A 119 2.73 12.93 -17.89
C ASN A 119 2.46 12.47 -19.34
N LEU A 120 2.59 11.16 -19.61
CA LEU A 120 2.48 10.59 -20.96
C LEU A 120 1.04 10.46 -21.46
N ILE A 121 0.13 9.89 -20.65
CA ILE A 121 -1.19 9.47 -21.12
C ILE A 121 -2.06 10.63 -21.63
N PRO A 122 -2.14 11.80 -20.96
CA PRO A 122 -2.91 12.93 -21.49
C PRO A 122 -2.37 13.43 -22.84
N ARG A 123 -1.06 13.32 -23.07
CA ARG A 123 -0.42 13.72 -24.33
C ARG A 123 -0.80 12.77 -25.47
N VAL A 124 -0.79 11.46 -25.21
CA VAL A 124 -1.25 10.44 -26.16
C VAL A 124 -2.73 10.67 -26.50
N ALA A 125 -3.57 10.91 -25.48
CA ALA A 125 -5.00 11.18 -25.67
C ALA A 125 -5.24 12.42 -26.54
N GLY A 126 -4.52 13.52 -26.28
CA GLY A 126 -4.61 14.72 -27.10
C GLY A 126 -4.13 14.52 -28.55
N LYS A 127 -3.19 13.61 -28.82
CA LYS A 127 -2.77 13.27 -30.19
C LYS A 127 -3.77 12.38 -30.94
N LEU A 128 -4.58 11.63 -30.21
CA LEU A 128 -5.63 10.77 -30.75
C LEU A 128 -7.01 11.44 -30.73
N ASP A 129 -7.10 12.68 -30.26
CA ASP A 129 -8.33 13.48 -30.15
C ASP A 129 -9.43 12.77 -29.34
N VAL A 130 -9.07 12.25 -28.16
CA VAL A 130 -9.99 11.59 -27.22
C VAL A 130 -9.81 12.12 -25.79
N ALA A 131 -10.87 12.09 -24.99
CA ALA A 131 -10.81 12.43 -23.57
C ALA A 131 -10.23 11.29 -22.71
N PRO A 132 -9.12 11.52 -21.97
CA PRO A 132 -8.55 10.50 -21.09
C PRO A 132 -9.31 10.40 -19.76
N VAL A 133 -9.39 9.18 -19.22
CA VAL A 133 -9.90 8.93 -17.87
C VAL A 133 -8.73 8.80 -16.89
N SER A 134 -8.63 9.75 -15.95
CA SER A 134 -7.52 9.77 -14.99
C SER A 134 -7.81 8.97 -13.72
N ASP A 135 -6.77 8.27 -13.25
CA ASP A 135 -6.64 7.70 -11.90
C ASP A 135 -7.82 6.82 -11.49
N ILE A 136 -8.15 5.84 -12.36
CA ILE A 136 -9.23 4.90 -12.11
C ILE A 136 -8.90 3.97 -10.94
N ILE A 137 -9.91 3.63 -10.16
CA ILE A 137 -9.84 2.71 -9.03
C ILE A 137 -10.67 1.44 -9.24
N GLU A 138 -11.57 1.45 -10.21
CA GLU A 138 -12.44 0.32 -10.53
C GLU A 138 -12.81 0.35 -12.02
N ILE A 139 -13.05 -0.84 -12.57
CA ILE A 139 -13.57 -1.05 -13.93
C ILE A 139 -14.88 -1.82 -13.78
N LYS A 140 -16.00 -1.21 -14.19
CA LYS A 140 -17.34 -1.82 -14.15
C LYS A 140 -17.69 -2.53 -15.45
N SER A 141 -17.28 -1.96 -16.56
CA SER A 141 -17.38 -2.51 -17.92
C SER A 141 -16.23 -1.96 -18.77
N PRO A 142 -16.00 -2.48 -19.99
CA PRO A 142 -14.93 -1.98 -20.86
C PRO A 142 -14.97 -0.45 -21.09
N ASP A 143 -16.14 0.16 -21.06
CA ASP A 143 -16.34 1.59 -21.24
C ASP A 143 -16.70 2.36 -19.96
N THR A 144 -16.83 1.70 -18.80
CA THR A 144 -17.29 2.34 -17.55
C THR A 144 -16.29 2.15 -16.42
N PHE A 145 -15.82 3.27 -15.88
CA PHE A 145 -14.77 3.35 -14.88
C PHE A 145 -15.26 4.06 -13.62
N VAL A 146 -14.64 3.76 -12.48
CA VAL A 146 -14.81 4.54 -11.25
C VAL A 146 -13.49 5.23 -10.92
N ARG A 147 -13.54 6.52 -10.60
CA ARG A 147 -12.39 7.28 -10.10
C ARG A 147 -12.77 8.10 -8.88
N THR A 148 -11.76 8.51 -8.13
CA THR A 148 -11.95 9.38 -6.97
C THR A 148 -11.96 10.85 -7.38
N MET A 149 -12.76 11.66 -6.69
CA MET A 149 -12.80 13.12 -6.81
C MET A 149 -12.76 13.76 -5.41
N TYR A 150 -12.27 15.00 -5.33
CA TYR A 150 -12.12 15.75 -4.07
C TYR A 150 -11.38 14.94 -2.98
N ALA A 151 -10.15 14.52 -3.25
CA ALA A 151 -9.36 13.66 -2.36
C ALA A 151 -10.07 12.32 -2.00
N GLY A 152 -10.98 11.90 -2.87
CA GLY A 152 -11.79 10.69 -2.73
C GLY A 152 -12.89 10.78 -1.69
N ASN A 153 -13.41 11.98 -1.44
CA ASN A 153 -14.70 12.18 -0.79
C ASN A 153 -15.88 11.83 -1.73
N ILE A 154 -15.64 11.84 -3.04
CA ILE A 154 -16.63 11.45 -4.04
C ILE A 154 -16.07 10.33 -4.91
N LEU A 155 -16.88 9.28 -5.10
CA LEU A 155 -16.64 8.24 -6.09
C LEU A 155 -17.47 8.56 -7.34
N CYS A 156 -16.79 8.87 -8.45
CA CYS A 156 -17.43 9.17 -9.72
C CYS A 156 -17.41 7.92 -10.60
N THR A 157 -18.59 7.38 -10.90
CA THR A 157 -18.75 6.39 -11.99
C THR A 157 -18.96 7.14 -13.28
N LEU A 158 -18.11 6.92 -14.27
CA LEU A 158 -18.17 7.58 -15.57
C LEU A 158 -18.13 6.55 -16.70
N GLN A 159 -18.96 6.77 -17.72
CA GLN A 159 -18.93 6.01 -18.96
C GLN A 159 -18.20 6.84 -20.03
N CYS A 160 -17.27 6.22 -20.74
CA CYS A 160 -16.44 6.82 -21.78
C CYS A 160 -16.92 6.37 -23.16
N ASP A 161 -17.47 7.31 -23.92
CA ASP A 161 -18.01 7.12 -25.26
C ASP A 161 -16.97 7.32 -26.38
N GLU A 162 -15.74 7.67 -26.01
CA GLU A 162 -14.61 7.81 -26.93
C GLU A 162 -14.35 6.53 -27.74
N ALA A 163 -13.88 6.69 -28.99
CA ALA A 163 -13.59 5.56 -29.87
C ALA A 163 -12.52 4.63 -29.28
N ILE A 164 -11.53 5.20 -28.57
CA ILE A 164 -10.45 4.49 -27.89
C ILE A 164 -10.45 4.91 -26.43
N LYS A 165 -10.46 3.95 -25.51
CA LYS A 165 -10.47 4.22 -24.08
C LYS A 165 -9.04 4.41 -23.60
N ILE A 166 -8.69 5.63 -23.23
CA ILE A 166 -7.35 5.96 -22.75
C ILE A 166 -7.42 6.35 -21.28
N PHE A 167 -6.68 5.66 -20.41
CA PHE A 167 -6.82 5.87 -18.97
C PHE A 167 -5.55 5.60 -18.15
N THR A 168 -5.49 6.16 -16.95
CA THR A 168 -4.45 5.83 -15.96
C THR A 168 -5.02 5.04 -14.79
N VAL A 169 -4.26 4.07 -14.29
CA VAL A 169 -4.68 3.12 -13.25
C VAL A 169 -4.04 3.47 -11.92
N ARG A 170 -4.87 3.65 -10.87
CA ARG A 170 -4.35 3.78 -9.51
C ARG A 170 -3.77 2.44 -9.06
N GLY A 171 -2.45 2.38 -8.85
CA GLY A 171 -1.75 1.15 -8.49
C GLY A 171 -2.30 0.47 -7.24
N THR A 172 -2.66 1.25 -6.21
CA THR A 172 -3.14 0.74 -4.92
C THR A 172 -4.54 0.12 -4.97
N SER A 173 -5.29 0.30 -6.06
CA SER A 173 -6.67 -0.20 -6.18
C SER A 173 -6.76 -1.56 -6.88
N PHE A 174 -5.66 -2.06 -7.45
CA PHE A 174 -5.61 -3.32 -8.17
C PHE A 174 -4.44 -4.16 -7.66
N GLU A 175 -4.65 -5.47 -7.49
CA GLU A 175 -3.55 -6.38 -7.13
C GLU A 175 -2.49 -6.47 -8.22
N ALA A 176 -1.23 -6.65 -7.83
CA ALA A 176 -0.15 -6.85 -8.79
C ALA A 176 -0.32 -8.19 -9.53
N ALA A 177 -0.16 -8.17 -10.86
CA ALA A 177 -0.14 -9.40 -11.64
C ALA A 177 1.05 -10.29 -11.22
N PRO A 178 0.89 -11.63 -11.21
CA PRO A 178 2.00 -12.54 -10.96
C PRO A 178 3.13 -12.33 -11.97
N ALA A 179 4.35 -12.06 -11.49
CA ALA A 179 5.52 -11.77 -12.32
C ALA A 179 6.08 -13.01 -13.04
N SER A 180 5.50 -14.19 -12.80
CA SER A 180 5.88 -15.46 -13.42
C SER A 180 4.65 -16.25 -13.85
N GLY A 181 4.86 -17.24 -14.72
CA GLY A 181 3.78 -18.09 -15.26
C GLY A 181 3.15 -17.57 -16.55
N GLY A 182 3.60 -16.43 -17.06
CA GLY A 182 3.34 -15.96 -18.42
C GLY A 182 4.36 -16.48 -19.44
N SER A 183 4.01 -16.35 -20.72
CA SER A 183 4.84 -16.76 -21.86
C SER A 183 4.56 -15.87 -23.07
N ALA A 184 4.54 -14.56 -22.87
CA ALA A 184 4.20 -13.60 -23.91
C ALA A 184 5.26 -13.58 -25.02
N SER A 185 4.83 -13.45 -26.28
CA SER A 185 5.76 -13.31 -27.40
C SER A 185 6.42 -11.93 -27.42
N LEU A 186 7.71 -11.86 -27.73
CA LEU A 186 8.43 -10.60 -27.92
C LEU A 186 8.39 -10.18 -29.39
N GLU A 187 7.99 -8.94 -29.66
CA GLU A 187 8.00 -8.34 -31.00
C GLU A 187 8.76 -7.01 -30.95
N LYS A 188 9.79 -6.88 -31.79
CA LYS A 188 10.55 -5.63 -31.91
C LYS A 188 9.77 -4.63 -32.76
N LEU A 189 9.71 -3.39 -32.29
CA LEU A 189 9.18 -2.25 -33.02
C LEU A 189 10.32 -1.37 -33.51
N THR A 190 10.14 -0.77 -34.68
CA THR A 190 11.01 0.29 -35.18
C THR A 190 10.60 1.60 -34.50
N PRO A 191 11.48 2.25 -33.73
CA PRO A 191 11.23 3.57 -33.16
C PRO A 191 10.96 4.60 -34.27
N PRO A 192 10.00 5.52 -34.08
CA PRO A 192 9.89 6.70 -34.94
C PRO A 192 11.14 7.59 -34.84
N PRO A 193 11.35 8.49 -35.81
CA PRO A 193 12.40 9.50 -35.71
C PRO A 193 12.26 10.34 -34.43
N PRO A 194 13.38 10.72 -33.78
CA PRO A 194 13.34 11.58 -32.59
C PRO A 194 12.62 12.90 -32.85
N VAL A 195 11.86 13.37 -31.87
CA VAL A 195 11.12 14.64 -31.95
C VAL A 195 12.05 15.83 -31.75
N GLY A 196 13.02 15.72 -30.82
CA GLY A 196 14.10 16.69 -30.66
C GLY A 196 13.68 18.06 -30.11
N LEU A 197 12.53 18.15 -29.45
CA LEU A 197 12.04 19.39 -28.82
C LEU A 197 12.53 19.58 -27.38
N SER A 198 12.92 18.49 -26.72
CA SER A 198 13.37 18.46 -25.33
C SER A 198 14.50 17.46 -25.18
N GLU A 199 15.46 17.76 -24.32
CA GLU A 199 16.61 16.91 -24.06
C GLU A 199 16.69 16.54 -22.58
N TRP A 200 17.01 15.27 -22.33
CA TRP A 200 17.28 14.79 -20.98
C TRP A 200 18.76 15.01 -20.61
N ILE A 201 18.99 15.92 -19.67
CA ILE A 201 20.33 16.29 -19.20
C ILE A 201 20.79 15.37 -18.06
N ASP A 202 20.11 15.41 -16.92
CA ASP A 202 20.54 14.69 -15.70
C ASP A 202 19.36 14.37 -14.75
N GLN A 203 19.60 13.44 -13.83
CA GLN A 203 18.69 13.09 -12.73
C GLN A 203 19.45 12.66 -11.48
N GLU A 204 19.18 13.37 -10.38
CA GLU A 204 19.67 13.02 -9.06
C GLU A 204 18.64 12.15 -8.33
N LEU A 205 18.96 10.87 -8.14
CA LEU A 205 18.12 9.95 -7.38
C LEU A 205 18.57 9.87 -5.92
N THR A 206 17.63 10.05 -4.98
CA THR A 206 17.88 9.79 -3.56
C THR A 206 18.16 8.30 -3.36
N LYS A 207 19.40 7.96 -3.01
CA LYS A 207 19.79 6.58 -2.66
C LYS A 207 19.36 6.27 -1.23
N SER A 208 18.64 5.16 -1.06
CA SER A 208 18.25 4.65 0.26
C SER A 208 18.37 3.13 0.26
N ASP A 209 18.89 2.58 1.36
CA ASP A 209 18.88 1.14 1.62
C ASP A 209 17.49 0.65 2.07
N ARG A 210 16.54 1.57 2.24
CA ARG A 210 15.17 1.30 2.69
C ARG A 210 14.25 1.01 1.51
N PRO A 211 13.15 0.28 1.73
CA PRO A 211 12.14 0.06 0.70
C PRO A 211 11.64 1.37 0.09
N GLU A 212 11.27 1.32 -1.19
CA GLU A 212 10.67 2.46 -1.88
C GLU A 212 9.25 2.71 -1.35
N LEU A 213 8.93 3.98 -1.11
CA LEU A 213 7.73 4.42 -0.39
C LEU A 213 6.40 3.94 -1.01
N THR A 214 6.28 3.88 -2.33
CA THR A 214 5.05 3.44 -3.03
C THR A 214 4.86 1.93 -3.05
N SER A 215 5.90 1.15 -2.76
CA SER A 215 5.87 -0.33 -2.77
C SER A 215 6.03 -0.97 -1.39
N ALA A 216 6.32 -0.17 -0.36
CA ALA A 216 6.57 -0.66 0.99
C ALA A 216 5.31 -1.20 1.67
N LYS A 217 5.46 -2.34 2.35
CA LYS A 217 4.40 -2.93 3.19
C LYS A 217 4.18 -2.16 4.50
N VAL A 218 5.23 -1.53 5.01
CA VAL A 218 5.20 -0.73 6.23
C VAL A 218 5.78 0.64 5.90
N VAL A 219 5.09 1.70 6.33
CA VAL A 219 5.55 3.08 6.18
C VAL A 219 5.55 3.77 7.55
N VAL A 220 6.70 4.27 7.96
CA VAL A 220 6.85 5.14 9.13
C VAL A 220 6.95 6.58 8.64
N SER A 221 5.94 7.40 8.90
CA SER A 221 5.85 8.76 8.38
C SER A 221 5.97 9.84 9.44
N GLY A 222 6.82 10.82 9.18
CA GLY A 222 7.09 11.95 10.07
C GLY A 222 6.41 13.25 9.67
N GLY A 223 5.88 13.97 10.66
CA GLY A 223 5.31 15.30 10.47
C GLY A 223 6.19 16.44 11.00
N ARG A 224 5.68 17.67 10.89
CA ARG A 224 6.30 18.87 11.49
C ARG A 224 6.49 18.75 13.01
N GLY A 225 5.76 17.85 13.68
CA GLY A 225 5.94 17.53 15.10
C GLY A 225 7.36 17.11 15.48
N LEU A 226 8.16 16.63 14.52
CA LEU A 226 9.57 16.24 14.69
C LEU A 226 10.51 17.44 14.92
N LYS A 227 10.07 18.68 14.62
CA LYS A 227 10.78 19.95 14.85
C LYS A 227 12.10 20.18 14.07
N SER A 228 12.81 19.14 13.65
CA SER A 228 14.04 19.24 12.85
C SER A 228 14.26 17.99 12.00
N GLY A 229 15.13 18.09 10.99
CA GLY A 229 15.58 16.94 10.19
C GLY A 229 16.42 15.94 10.99
N GLU A 230 17.20 16.39 11.98
CA GLU A 230 17.99 15.50 12.85
C GLU A 230 17.11 14.50 13.61
N ASN A 231 15.93 14.95 14.05
CA ASN A 231 14.99 14.10 14.78
C ASN A 231 14.33 13.03 13.90
N PHE A 232 14.42 13.11 12.57
CA PHE A 232 13.98 12.02 11.70
C PHE A 232 14.80 10.74 11.91
N LYS A 233 15.97 10.82 12.54
CA LYS A 233 16.72 9.64 13.00
C LYS A 233 15.85 8.69 13.83
N LEU A 234 14.94 9.21 14.66
CA LEU A 234 14.01 8.40 15.44
C LEU A 234 13.12 7.52 14.56
N LEU A 235 12.70 8.04 13.41
CA LEU A 235 11.87 7.33 12.44
C LEU A 235 12.70 6.38 11.59
N TYR A 236 13.93 6.75 11.25
CA TYR A 236 14.88 5.85 10.58
C TYR A 236 15.17 4.63 11.45
N ASP A 237 15.50 4.82 12.74
CA ASP A 237 15.77 3.73 13.67
C ASP A 237 14.56 2.79 13.81
N LEU A 238 13.35 3.34 13.90
CA LEU A 238 12.12 2.55 13.94
C LEU A 238 11.87 1.81 12.62
N ALA A 239 12.05 2.49 11.49
CA ALA A 239 11.84 1.91 10.17
C ALA A 239 12.81 0.76 9.91
N ASP A 240 14.05 0.87 10.37
CA ASP A 240 15.05 -0.18 10.23
C ASP A 240 14.67 -1.44 11.03
N GLN A 241 14.05 -1.29 12.21
CA GLN A 241 13.52 -2.42 12.97
C GLN A 241 12.31 -3.10 12.30
N LEU A 242 11.53 -2.35 11.52
CA LEU A 242 10.32 -2.84 10.85
C LEU A 242 10.55 -3.21 9.38
N HIS A 243 11.77 -3.05 8.87
CA HIS A 243 12.06 -3.11 7.43
C HIS A 243 11.10 -2.23 6.61
N ALA A 244 10.83 -1.03 7.12
CA ALA A 244 9.82 -0.10 6.60
C ALA A 244 10.44 0.98 5.72
N ALA A 245 9.63 1.56 4.85
CA ALA A 245 9.95 2.83 4.21
C ALA A 245 9.71 3.99 5.17
N VAL A 246 10.42 5.11 4.94
CA VAL A 246 10.17 6.36 5.65
C VAL A 246 9.42 7.33 4.75
N GLY A 247 8.34 7.89 5.27
CA GLY A 247 7.58 8.95 4.61
C GLY A 247 7.61 10.25 5.41
N ALA A 248 7.05 11.31 4.85
CA ALA A 248 6.92 12.58 5.51
C ALA A 248 5.71 13.38 5.04
N SER A 249 5.17 14.22 5.92
CA SER A 249 4.18 15.22 5.53
C SER A 249 4.82 16.34 4.73
N ARG A 250 4.04 17.00 3.85
CA ARG A 250 4.48 18.23 3.16
C ARG A 250 5.01 19.29 4.11
N ALA A 251 4.41 19.45 5.28
CA ALA A 251 4.85 20.43 6.28
C ALA A 251 6.27 20.17 6.82
N ALA A 252 6.76 18.92 6.76
CA ALA A 252 8.14 18.59 7.12
C ALA A 252 9.10 18.85 5.95
N VAL A 253 8.68 18.59 4.72
CA VAL A 253 9.43 18.89 3.49
C VAL A 253 9.61 20.40 3.32
N ASP A 254 8.52 21.16 3.43
CA ASP A 254 8.53 22.63 3.34
C ASP A 254 9.39 23.28 4.44
N ALA A 255 9.58 22.59 5.58
CA ALA A 255 10.46 23.02 6.67
C ALA A 255 11.93 22.58 6.49
N GLY A 256 12.27 21.92 5.38
CA GLY A 256 13.61 21.45 5.08
C GLY A 256 14.07 20.24 5.92
N PHE A 257 13.15 19.49 6.53
CA PHE A 257 13.53 18.35 7.38
C PHE A 257 13.98 17.14 6.56
N VAL A 258 13.37 16.94 5.39
CA VAL A 258 13.58 15.81 4.49
C VAL A 258 13.30 16.21 3.03
N PRO A 259 13.84 15.49 2.03
CA PRO A 259 13.59 15.76 0.63
C PRO A 259 12.14 15.46 0.21
N ASN A 260 11.73 16.03 -0.94
CA ASN A 260 10.39 15.85 -1.50
C ASN A 260 10.06 14.39 -1.85
N ASP A 261 11.06 13.56 -2.12
CA ASP A 261 10.89 12.14 -2.46
C ASP A 261 10.20 11.30 -1.36
N LEU A 262 10.26 11.77 -0.11
CA LEU A 262 9.61 11.13 1.03
C LEU A 262 8.20 11.67 1.26
N GLN A 263 7.75 12.67 0.51
CA GLN A 263 6.46 13.31 0.73
C GLN A 263 5.30 12.34 0.45
N VAL A 264 4.44 12.15 1.45
CA VAL A 264 3.15 11.45 1.32
C VAL A 264 2.02 12.46 1.25
N GLY A 265 1.06 12.23 0.35
CA GLY A 265 -0.14 13.06 0.23
C GLY A 265 -0.53 13.33 -1.22
N GLN A 266 -1.54 14.17 -1.40
CA GLN A 266 -2.11 14.54 -2.70
C GLN A 266 -1.06 15.11 -3.68
N THR A 267 -0.12 15.93 -3.16
CA THR A 267 0.97 16.53 -3.93
C THR A 267 2.27 15.75 -3.85
N GLY A 268 2.25 14.57 -3.21
CA GLY A 268 3.40 13.68 -3.06
C GLY A 268 3.03 12.30 -3.58
N LYS A 269 3.54 11.27 -2.90
CA LYS A 269 3.27 9.87 -3.20
C LYS A 269 1.96 9.42 -2.54
N ILE A 270 1.21 8.61 -3.27
CA ILE A 270 0.06 7.86 -2.75
C ILE A 270 0.58 6.47 -2.36
N VAL A 271 0.31 6.06 -1.14
CA VAL A 271 0.72 4.78 -0.56
C VAL A 271 -0.48 4.05 0.01
N ALA A 272 -0.43 2.72 -0.01
CA ALA A 272 -1.42 1.84 0.64
C ALA A 272 -0.71 0.66 1.33
N PRO A 273 0.15 0.92 2.33
CA PRO A 273 0.83 -0.13 3.08
C PRO A 273 -0.15 -0.96 3.92
N GLU A 274 0.35 -2.09 4.40
CA GLU A 274 -0.34 -2.88 5.42
C GLU A 274 -0.35 -2.17 6.77
N LEU A 275 0.73 -1.44 7.08
CA LEU A 275 0.87 -0.64 8.29
C LEU A 275 1.43 0.75 7.96
N TYR A 276 0.69 1.79 8.35
CA TYR A 276 1.12 3.19 8.28
C TYR A 276 1.23 3.77 9.69
N ILE A 277 2.44 4.18 10.09
CA ILE A 277 2.69 4.81 11.40
C ILE A 277 2.89 6.31 11.18
N ALA A 278 1.89 7.11 11.54
CA ALA A 278 1.90 8.56 11.47
C ALA A 278 2.43 9.17 12.78
N VAL A 279 3.67 9.69 12.75
CA VAL A 279 4.33 10.28 13.92
C VAL A 279 4.38 11.80 13.82
N GLY A 280 3.68 12.49 14.73
CA GLY A 280 3.66 13.95 14.79
C GLY A 280 3.02 14.61 13.56
N ILE A 281 2.09 13.90 12.91
CA ILE A 281 1.32 14.37 11.75
C ILE A 281 -0.08 14.79 12.23
N SER A 282 -0.55 15.96 11.80
CA SER A 282 -1.87 16.49 12.21
C SER A 282 -3.04 15.81 11.50
N GLY A 283 -2.84 15.25 10.30
CA GLY A 283 -3.90 14.64 9.51
C GLY A 283 -4.66 15.63 8.62
N ALA A 284 -3.97 16.61 8.05
CA ALA A 284 -4.56 17.47 7.01
C ALA A 284 -5.09 16.62 5.84
N ILE A 285 -6.22 17.01 5.25
CA ILE A 285 -6.91 16.26 4.18
C ILE A 285 -5.96 15.92 3.03
N GLN A 286 -5.02 16.82 2.69
CA GLN A 286 -4.05 16.61 1.64
C GLN A 286 -3.05 15.49 1.97
N HIS A 287 -2.68 15.30 3.25
CA HIS A 287 -1.86 14.17 3.68
C HIS A 287 -2.67 12.88 3.62
N LEU A 288 -3.88 12.90 4.18
CA LEU A 288 -4.78 11.74 4.23
C LEU A 288 -5.10 11.19 2.83
N ALA A 289 -5.26 12.07 1.84
CA ALA A 289 -5.49 11.69 0.44
C ALA A 289 -4.45 10.72 -0.12
N GLY A 290 -3.22 10.73 0.43
CA GLY A 290 -2.13 9.86 0.00
C GLY A 290 -1.90 8.63 0.87
N MET A 291 -2.64 8.43 1.97
CA MET A 291 -2.42 7.29 2.88
C MET A 291 -3.68 6.66 3.47
N LYS A 292 -4.87 7.21 3.17
CA LYS A 292 -6.16 6.71 3.69
C LYS A 292 -6.49 5.27 3.26
N ASP A 293 -5.87 4.80 2.18
CA ASP A 293 -6.07 3.44 1.66
C ASP A 293 -5.15 2.42 2.36
N SER A 294 -4.40 2.82 3.40
CA SER A 294 -3.59 1.91 4.23
C SER A 294 -4.49 0.95 5.01
N LYS A 295 -4.07 -0.32 5.16
CA LYS A 295 -4.88 -1.31 5.87
C LYS A 295 -5.00 -1.03 7.37
N THR A 296 -3.91 -0.61 7.99
CA THR A 296 -3.84 -0.23 9.41
C THR A 296 -3.11 1.11 9.56
N ILE A 297 -3.73 2.06 10.25
CA ILE A 297 -3.19 3.38 10.53
C ILE A 297 -2.97 3.53 12.05
N VAL A 298 -1.70 3.71 12.43
CA VAL A 298 -1.28 4.03 13.80
C VAL A 298 -0.89 5.50 13.85
N ALA A 299 -1.43 6.26 14.80
CA ALA A 299 -1.11 7.67 14.99
C ALA A 299 -0.46 7.92 16.36
N ILE A 300 0.67 8.60 16.37
CA ILE A 300 1.35 9.08 17.59
C ILE A 300 1.37 10.61 17.53
N ASN A 301 0.61 11.25 18.41
CA ASN A 301 0.54 12.71 18.48
C ASN A 301 0.37 13.18 19.93
N LYS A 302 0.93 14.35 20.26
CA LYS A 302 0.76 14.96 21.58
C LYS A 302 -0.61 15.63 21.76
N ASP A 303 -1.22 16.03 20.66
CA ASP A 303 -2.49 16.76 20.64
C ASP A 303 -3.65 15.76 20.48
N PRO A 304 -4.46 15.51 21.52
CA PRO A 304 -5.57 14.54 21.46
C PRO A 304 -6.64 14.91 20.43
N GLU A 305 -6.72 16.19 20.02
CA GLU A 305 -7.70 16.68 19.06
C GLU A 305 -7.17 16.69 17.61
N ALA A 306 -5.99 16.10 17.38
CA ALA A 306 -5.40 16.05 16.05
C ALA A 306 -6.31 15.29 15.06
N PRO A 307 -6.67 15.87 13.89
CA PRO A 307 -7.53 15.22 12.89
C PRO A 307 -7.09 13.83 12.44
N ILE A 308 -5.81 13.49 12.52
CA ILE A 308 -5.29 12.15 12.21
C ILE A 308 -5.99 11.05 13.02
N PHE A 309 -6.45 11.32 14.24
CA PHE A 309 -7.14 10.35 15.07
C PHE A 309 -8.54 9.98 14.55
N GLN A 310 -9.12 10.79 13.65
CA GLN A 310 -10.41 10.48 13.02
C GLN A 310 -10.32 9.34 12.01
N VAL A 311 -9.11 9.06 11.50
CA VAL A 311 -8.86 8.01 10.50
C VAL A 311 -7.90 6.93 11.00
N ALA A 312 -7.33 7.09 12.19
CA ALA A 312 -6.41 6.11 12.77
C ALA A 312 -7.19 4.95 13.39
N ASP A 313 -6.79 3.72 13.07
CA ASP A 313 -7.26 2.52 13.76
C ASP A 313 -6.75 2.49 15.21
N PHE A 314 -5.54 3.01 15.40
CA PHE A 314 -4.84 3.01 16.68
C PHE A 314 -4.23 4.39 16.96
N GLY A 315 -4.65 5.05 18.05
CA GLY A 315 -4.16 6.37 18.43
C GLY A 315 -3.45 6.39 19.79
N LEU A 316 -2.20 6.87 19.83
CA LEU A 316 -1.44 7.11 21.04
C LEU A 316 -1.26 8.62 21.28
N VAL A 317 -1.92 9.13 22.32
CA VAL A 317 -1.73 10.50 22.79
C VAL A 317 -0.49 10.56 23.68
N ALA A 318 0.65 10.89 23.10
CA ALA A 318 1.94 10.92 23.80
C ALA A 318 2.95 11.85 23.12
N ASP A 319 4.01 12.20 23.85
CA ASP A 319 5.18 12.82 23.25
C ASP A 319 5.94 11.80 22.39
N LEU A 320 6.06 12.09 21.09
CA LEU A 320 6.76 11.25 20.13
C LEU A 320 8.24 11.01 20.51
N PHE A 321 8.88 11.98 21.19
CA PHE A 321 10.28 11.87 21.61
C PHE A 321 10.50 10.83 22.71
N GLN A 322 9.42 10.40 23.38
CA GLN A 322 9.45 9.32 24.37
C GLN A 322 8.87 8.04 23.78
N ALA A 323 7.70 8.16 23.14
CA ALA A 323 6.94 7.01 22.65
C ALA A 323 7.65 6.24 21.53
N VAL A 324 8.27 6.93 20.57
CA VAL A 324 8.94 6.28 19.44
C VAL A 324 10.18 5.50 19.89
N PRO A 325 11.12 6.07 20.69
CA PRO A 325 12.23 5.30 21.23
C PRO A 325 11.80 4.10 22.07
N GLU A 326 10.79 4.25 22.94
CA GLU A 326 10.29 3.15 23.77
C GLU A 326 9.74 2.00 22.90
N MET A 327 8.97 2.34 21.88
CA MET A 327 8.45 1.37 20.90
C MET A 327 9.57 0.66 20.15
N THR A 328 10.58 1.39 19.67
CA THR A 328 11.76 0.83 18.99
C THR A 328 12.52 -0.14 19.91
N GLU A 329 12.71 0.19 21.18
CA GLU A 329 13.38 -0.68 22.14
C GLU A 329 12.57 -1.94 22.47
N LEU A 330 11.24 -1.84 22.55
CA LEU A 330 10.37 -2.99 22.74
C LEU A 330 10.43 -3.95 21.54
N LEU A 331 10.47 -3.43 20.31
CA LEU A 331 10.63 -4.24 19.10
C LEU A 331 11.97 -4.98 19.07
N LYS A 332 13.07 -4.30 19.42
CA LYS A 332 14.39 -4.92 19.55
C LYS A 332 14.40 -6.06 20.55
N LYS A 333 13.79 -5.86 21.73
CA LYS A 333 13.70 -6.89 22.78
C LYS A 333 12.91 -8.10 22.33
N LYS A 334 11.80 -7.91 21.60
CA LYS A 334 11.01 -9.03 21.04
C LYS A 334 11.80 -9.80 19.98
N HIS A 335 12.50 -9.12 19.08
CA HIS A 335 13.34 -9.75 18.05
C HIS A 335 14.51 -10.53 18.67
N CYS A 336 15.13 -9.99 19.73
CA CYS A 336 16.16 -10.69 20.49
C CYS A 336 15.60 -11.90 21.27
N GLY A 337 14.39 -11.79 21.82
CA GLY A 337 13.68 -12.89 22.46
C GLY A 337 13.28 -14.01 21.51
N SER A 338 12.94 -13.71 20.24
CA SER A 338 12.65 -14.74 19.22
C SER A 338 13.92 -15.44 18.71
N MET A 339 15.07 -14.77 18.70
CA MET A 339 16.37 -15.42 18.41
C MET A 339 16.80 -16.35 19.56
N LEU A 340 16.60 -15.96 20.82
CA LEU A 340 16.92 -16.81 21.98
C LEU A 340 15.91 -17.96 22.19
N ALA A 341 14.68 -17.83 21.69
CA ALA A 341 13.66 -18.87 21.79
C ALA A 341 13.85 -20.05 20.81
N GLN A 342 14.61 -19.86 19.71
CA GLN A 342 14.89 -20.95 18.76
C GLN A 342 15.89 -21.97 19.30
N ASP A 343 16.76 -21.59 20.24
CA ASP A 343 17.71 -22.50 20.90
C ASP A 343 17.26 -22.98 22.29
N CYS A 344 16.23 -22.38 22.89
CA CYS A 344 15.68 -22.81 24.18
C CYS A 344 14.54 -23.84 24.10
N TRP A 345 14.03 -24.17 22.91
CA TRP A 345 12.94 -25.15 22.78
C TRP A 345 13.40 -26.62 22.90
N LYS A 346 14.70 -26.92 22.98
CA LYS A 346 15.21 -28.30 23.01
C LYS A 346 15.49 -28.92 24.37
N VAL A 347 15.25 -28.22 25.49
CA VAL A 347 15.51 -28.80 26.82
C VAL A 347 14.37 -28.47 27.80
N ARG A 348 13.42 -29.41 27.86
CA ARG A 348 12.42 -29.71 28.92
C ARG A 348 10.99 -29.74 28.41
N CYS A 349 10.61 -30.89 27.88
CA CYS A 349 9.27 -31.43 28.04
C CYS A 349 9.44 -32.88 28.50
N ALA A 350 9.32 -33.12 29.81
CA ALA A 350 8.91 -34.43 30.33
C ALA A 350 7.37 -34.43 30.36
N PRO A 351 6.69 -35.50 29.94
CA PRO A 351 5.27 -35.45 29.61
C PRO A 351 4.41 -35.96 30.77
N GLU A 352 4.21 -35.17 31.82
CA GLU A 352 3.11 -35.39 32.78
C GLU A 352 2.56 -34.01 33.15
N ASP A 353 1.23 -33.88 33.23
CA ASP A 353 0.42 -32.67 33.48
C ASP A 353 -0.25 -32.01 32.26
N ILE A 354 -1.08 -32.79 31.55
CA ILE A 354 -2.22 -32.27 30.79
C ILE A 354 -3.49 -32.53 31.61
N ILE A 355 -4.09 -31.47 32.18
CA ILE A 355 -5.52 -31.49 32.56
C ILE A 355 -6.21 -30.21 32.05
N GLY A 356 -7.07 -30.45 31.06
CA GLY A 356 -8.21 -29.71 30.51
C GLY A 356 -8.50 -28.25 30.89
N CYS A 357 -8.72 -27.46 29.84
CA CYS A 357 -9.76 -26.42 29.83
C CYS A 357 -10.45 -26.37 28.46
N SER A 358 -11.75 -26.66 28.46
CA SER A 358 -12.68 -26.65 27.33
C SER A 358 -13.17 -25.25 26.98
N TRP A 359 -13.29 -24.94 25.70
CA TRP A 359 -13.94 -23.72 25.15
C TRP A 359 -15.46 -23.91 24.96
N PRO A 360 -16.30 -22.89 25.20
CA PRO A 360 -17.62 -22.82 24.56
C PRO A 360 -17.57 -22.03 23.24
N ARG A 361 -18.20 -22.59 22.20
CA ARG A 361 -18.41 -21.95 20.89
C ARG A 361 -19.62 -20.99 20.90
N ALA A 362 -19.37 -19.82 20.30
CA ALA A 362 -20.21 -19.01 19.40
C ALA A 362 -21.67 -18.62 19.78
N GLY A 363 -21.91 -17.30 19.76
CA GLY A 363 -23.21 -16.71 19.41
C GLY A 363 -23.39 -15.27 19.90
N GLY A 364 -23.39 -14.28 18.98
CA GLY A 364 -23.93 -12.94 19.27
C GLY A 364 -23.20 -11.77 18.60
N MET A 365 -23.89 -11.07 17.70
CA MET A 365 -23.49 -9.80 17.07
C MET A 365 -23.37 -8.66 18.09
N ALA A 366 -22.37 -7.78 17.94
CA ALA A 366 -22.42 -6.39 18.42
C ALA A 366 -21.43 -5.49 17.64
N SER A 367 -21.89 -4.27 17.30
CA SER A 367 -21.21 -3.21 16.54
C SER A 367 -20.26 -2.35 17.41
N PRO A 368 -19.49 -1.40 16.83
CA PRO A 368 -18.20 -0.97 17.37
C PRO A 368 -18.24 0.36 18.15
N SER A 369 -17.49 0.42 19.25
CA SER A 369 -16.79 1.59 19.83
C SER A 369 -16.43 1.26 21.28
N HIS A 370 -15.16 1.00 21.56
CA HIS A 370 -14.70 0.83 22.94
C HIS A 370 -13.86 2.03 23.34
N THR A 371 -14.53 3.05 23.89
CA THR A 371 -13.88 4.05 24.74
C THR A 371 -13.90 3.51 26.17
N ILE A 372 -12.75 3.10 26.70
CA ILE A 372 -12.67 2.61 28.09
C ILE A 372 -12.63 3.82 29.03
N ARG A 373 -13.72 4.05 29.79
CA ARG A 373 -13.72 4.87 31.03
C ARG A 373 -13.65 3.93 32.24
N ALA A 374 -12.67 4.13 33.12
CA ALA A 374 -12.56 3.41 34.38
C ALA A 374 -13.46 4.06 35.46
N VAL A 375 -14.32 3.26 36.09
CA VAL A 375 -15.03 3.60 37.33
C VAL A 375 -14.58 2.61 38.40
N ALA A 376 -14.12 3.13 39.55
CA ALA A 376 -13.66 2.34 40.68
C ALA A 376 -14.86 1.72 41.43
N GLY A 377 -14.90 0.39 41.55
CA GLY A 377 -15.91 -0.35 42.31
C GLY A 377 -15.32 -0.97 43.59
N THR A 378 -15.97 -0.68 44.70
CA THR A 378 -15.75 -1.19 46.06
C THR A 378 -16.11 -2.68 46.20
N LEU A 379 -15.32 -3.41 47.01
CA LEU A 379 -15.51 -4.85 47.31
C LEU A 379 -16.69 -5.10 48.27
N PRO A 380 -17.50 -6.17 48.08
CA PRO A 380 -18.46 -6.61 49.08
C PRO A 380 -17.93 -7.77 49.95
N SER A 381 -18.41 -7.74 51.20
CA SER A 381 -18.21 -8.66 52.32
C SER A 381 -18.68 -10.10 52.10
N CYS A 382 -17.96 -11.09 52.63
CA CYS A 382 -18.46 -12.44 52.86
C CYS A 382 -18.64 -12.70 54.35
N GLY A 383 -19.83 -13.16 54.73
CA GLY A 383 -20.11 -13.75 56.04
C GLY A 383 -20.39 -15.25 55.90
N SER A 384 -19.97 -16.04 56.88
CA SER A 384 -20.65 -17.26 57.37
C SER A 384 -19.88 -17.81 58.57
N GLY A 385 -20.63 -18.33 59.56
CA GLY A 385 -20.19 -18.62 60.92
C GLY A 385 -19.27 -19.83 61.11
N GLY A 386 -18.73 -19.91 62.34
CA GLY A 386 -17.87 -21.00 62.84
C GLY A 386 -18.60 -22.31 63.19
N PRO A 387 -18.05 -23.21 64.03
CA PRO A 387 -17.13 -22.94 65.15
C PRO A 387 -15.92 -23.89 65.28
N SER A 388 -15.14 -23.65 66.35
CA SER A 388 -14.12 -24.48 67.02
C SER A 388 -12.63 -24.19 66.74
N ALA A 389 -11.97 -23.66 67.78
CA ALA A 389 -10.53 -23.59 67.97
C ALA A 389 -10.08 -24.79 68.86
N PRO A 390 -8.78 -25.15 68.93
CA PRO A 390 -7.90 -24.38 69.81
C PRO A 390 -6.47 -24.12 69.28
N ASN A 391 -5.91 -23.05 69.84
CA ASN A 391 -4.50 -22.67 70.02
C ASN A 391 -3.41 -23.68 69.64
N LEU A 392 -2.36 -23.16 68.99
CA LEU A 392 -0.97 -23.31 69.46
C LEU A 392 -0.06 -22.28 68.80
N SER A 393 0.47 -21.42 69.67
CA SER A 393 1.64 -20.60 69.44
C SER A 393 2.92 -21.45 69.37
N SER A 394 3.87 -20.96 68.58
CA SER A 394 5.33 -21.08 68.71
C SER A 394 6.09 -21.96 67.68
N ILE A 395 7.20 -21.35 67.25
CA ILE A 395 8.44 -21.92 66.67
C ILE A 395 8.58 -21.86 65.13
N SER A 396 9.18 -20.73 64.73
CA SER A 396 10.25 -20.54 63.73
C SER A 396 10.40 -21.50 62.53
N GLY A 397 10.41 -20.92 61.34
CA GLY A 397 10.99 -21.54 60.14
C GLY A 397 11.02 -20.53 58.99
N ALA A 398 12.21 -20.21 58.50
CA ALA A 398 12.51 -19.16 57.56
C ALA A 398 11.90 -19.36 56.15
N ALA A 399 11.98 -18.28 55.37
CA ALA A 399 11.83 -18.20 53.92
C ALA A 399 10.41 -18.02 53.34
N CYS A 400 9.95 -16.77 53.28
CA CYS A 400 9.38 -16.23 52.04
C CYS A 400 9.23 -14.71 52.15
N GLY A 401 10.18 -13.99 51.55
CA GLY A 401 10.19 -12.54 51.53
C GLY A 401 10.98 -12.06 50.33
N GLN A 402 10.43 -12.22 49.14
CA GLN A 402 10.75 -11.34 48.02
C GLN A 402 9.48 -10.98 47.27
N SER A 403 9.24 -9.68 47.27
CA SER A 403 8.14 -8.94 46.68
C SER A 403 8.10 -9.08 45.15
N MET A 404 6.97 -9.53 44.60
CA MET A 404 6.57 -9.17 43.23
C MET A 404 5.96 -7.76 43.25
N SER A 405 6.82 -6.74 43.26
CA SER A 405 6.46 -5.36 42.90
C SER A 405 7.18 -5.02 41.60
N GLY A 406 6.56 -5.34 40.47
CA GLY A 406 7.23 -5.22 39.17
C GLY A 406 6.31 -5.39 37.96
N PHE A 407 5.04 -4.98 38.03
CA PHE A 407 4.24 -4.77 36.83
C PHE A 407 4.05 -3.26 36.66
N SER A 408 4.95 -2.65 35.89
CA SER A 408 4.90 -1.23 35.54
C SER A 408 3.75 -0.98 34.57
N TRP A 409 2.98 0.08 34.82
CA TRP A 409 1.92 0.60 33.94
C TRP A 409 2.40 0.88 32.49
N ASN A 410 3.72 0.98 32.24
CA ASN A 410 4.27 1.16 30.89
C ASN A 410 4.06 -0.05 29.97
N THR A 411 3.99 -1.28 30.50
CA THR A 411 3.87 -2.49 29.66
C THR A 411 2.48 -2.61 29.02
N LEU A 412 1.45 -2.05 29.68
CA LEU A 412 0.09 -1.98 29.13
C LEU A 412 -0.04 -0.95 27.99
N ARG A 413 0.77 0.12 28.00
CA ARG A 413 0.71 1.22 27.01
C ARG A 413 1.07 0.79 25.58
N PHE A 414 1.84 -0.29 25.40
CA PHE A 414 2.31 -0.77 24.09
C PHE A 414 1.92 -2.23 23.78
N SER A 415 1.15 -2.89 24.65
CA SER A 415 0.75 -4.31 24.46
C SER A 415 -0.03 -4.55 23.15
N TRP A 416 -0.87 -3.61 22.76
CA TRP A 416 -1.63 -3.59 21.50
C TRP A 416 -0.73 -3.47 20.25
N PHE A 417 0.29 -2.60 20.27
CA PHE A 417 1.22 -2.45 19.15
C PHE A 417 2.05 -3.72 18.89
N LEU A 418 2.38 -4.47 19.95
CA LEU A 418 3.12 -5.73 19.84
C LEU A 418 2.28 -6.92 19.33
N GLN A 419 0.95 -6.76 19.19
CA GLN A 419 0.03 -7.77 18.66
C GLN A 419 -0.29 -7.57 17.17
N LEU A 420 -0.05 -6.36 16.65
CA LEU A 420 -0.03 -6.04 15.22
C LEU A 420 1.28 -6.52 14.59
#